data_AF-A0A645FMT4-F1
#
_entry.id   AF-A0A645FMT4-F1
#
_cell.length_a   1.000
_cell.length_b   1.000
_cell.length_c   1.000
_cell.angle_alpha   90.00
_cell.angle_beta   90.00
_cell.angle_gamma   90.00
#
_symmetry.space_group_name_H-M   'P 1'
#
loop_
_entity.id
_entity.type
_entity.pdbx_description
1 polymer ?
#
loop_
_entity_poly.entity_id
_entity_poly.type
_entity_poly.pdbx_seq_one_letter_code
_entity_poly.pdbx_strand_id
1 'polypeptide(L)' 'MGAPFNERHNGMLRGFIPKGTSIEKYSPAQVLTFADELNGRPRRRLGYQTPEELFDAFLDGIYAA' A
#
# COMPACT_ATOMS: atom_id res chain seq x y z
N MET A 1 -4.28 0.51 -22.34
CA MET A 1 -3.19 0.07 -21.44
C MET A 1 -3.28 0.86 -20.14
N GLY A 2 -3.35 0.21 -18.98
CA GLY A 2 -3.44 0.90 -17.68
C GLY A 2 -2.06 1.15 -17.07
N ALA A 3 -1.96 2.13 -16.17
CA ALA A 3 -0.71 2.44 -15.49
C ALA A 3 -0.10 1.20 -14.77
N PRO A 4 1.24 1.09 -14.74
CA PRO A 4 2.00 0.13 -13.94
C PRO A 4 1.51 0.08 -12.47
N PHE A 5 1.67 -1.08 -11.83
CA PHE A 5 1.19 -1.31 -10.47
C PHE A 5 1.80 -0.32 -9.46
N ASN A 6 3.12 -0.08 -9.56
CA ASN A 6 3.84 0.88 -8.73
C ASN A 6 3.35 2.32 -8.95
N GLU A 7 3.09 2.75 -10.18
CA GLU A 7 2.56 4.08 -10.48
C GLU A 7 1.15 4.28 -9.92
N ARG A 8 0.32 3.23 -9.98
CA ARG A 8 -1.03 3.25 -9.41
C ARG A 8 -0.98 3.34 -7.88
N HIS A 9 -0.04 2.64 -7.25
CA HIS A 9 0.19 2.73 -5.80
C HIS A 9 0.72 4.12 -5.40
N ASN A 10 1.69 4.66 -6.15
CA ASN A 10 2.17 6.04 -5.96
C ASN A 10 1.05 7.07 -6.12
N GLY A 11 0.06 6.80 -6.97
CA GLY A 11 -1.15 7.61 -7.09
C GLY A 11 -1.99 7.65 -5.80
N MET A 12 -2.05 6.55 -5.05
CA MET A 12 -2.77 6.50 -3.76
C MET A 12 -1.99 7.22 -2.66
N LEU A 13 -0.67 7.06 -2.62
CA LEU A 13 0.20 7.76 -1.66
C LEU A 13 0.09 9.29 -1.78
N ARG A 14 -0.21 9.80 -2.97
CA ARG A 14 -0.44 11.24 -3.20
C ARG A 14 -1.66 11.81 -2.47
N GLY A 15 -2.56 10.98 -1.95
CA GLY A 15 -3.60 11.41 -1.03
C GLY A 15 -3.06 11.87 0.33
N PHE A 16 -1.87 11.39 0.72
CA PHE A 16 -1.21 11.71 1.99
C PHE A 16 0.00 12.63 1.80
N ILE A 17 0.82 12.33 0.78
CA ILE A 17 2.06 13.06 0.46
C ILE A 17 1.92 13.66 -0.93
N PRO A 18 1.53 14.95 -1.04
CA PRO A 18 1.36 15.61 -2.33
C PRO A 18 2.64 15.56 -3.15
N LYS A 19 2.50 15.47 -4.47
CA LYS A 19 3.64 15.44 -5.41
C LYS A 19 4.56 16.65 -5.17
N GLY A 20 5.87 16.40 -5.07
CA GLY A 20 6.88 17.44 -4.81
C GLY A 20 7.09 17.74 -3.32
N THR A 21 6.35 17.08 -2.42
CA THR A 21 6.57 17.17 -0.97
C THR A 21 7.59 16.10 -0.54
N SER A 22 8.62 16.51 0.21
CA SER A 22 9.55 15.56 0.83
C SER A 22 8.83 14.73 1.90
N ILE A 23 9.02 13.42 1.87
CA ILE A 23 8.50 12.49 2.90
C ILE A 23 9.10 12.76 4.28
N GLU A 24 10.29 13.38 4.35
CA GLU A 24 10.97 13.72 5.61
C GLU A 24 10.20 14.74 6.45
N LYS A 25 9.21 15.43 5.86
CA LYS A 25 8.31 16.35 6.58
C LYS A 25 7.29 15.62 7.47
N TYR A 26 7.18 14.31 7.33
CA TYR A 26 6.24 13.48 8.07
C TYR A 26 7.00 12.64 9.08
N SER A 27 6.46 12.55 10.30
CA SER A 27 7.01 11.68 11.32
C SER A 27 6.94 10.21 10.90
N PRO A 28 7.83 9.34 11.41
CA PRO A 28 7.74 7.91 11.18
C PRO A 28 6.36 7.33 11.51
N ALA A 29 5.71 7.82 12.58
CA ALA A 29 4.35 7.41 12.95
C ALA A 29 3.31 7.75 11.88
N GLN A 30 3.38 8.95 11.28
CA GLN A 30 2.48 9.32 10.18
C GLN A 30 2.73 8.45 8.94
N VAL A 31 3.99 8.18 8.61
CA VAL A 31 4.33 7.31 7.48
C VAL A 31 3.78 5.90 7.69
N LEU A 32 3.85 5.36 8.92
CA LEU A 32 3.25 4.08 9.27
C LEU A 32 1.72 4.12 9.10
N THR A 33 1.04 5.14 9.61
CA THR A 33 -0.41 5.29 9.42
C THR A 33 -0.79 5.32 7.94
N PHE A 34 -0.02 6.01 7.10
CA PHE A 34 -0.28 6.03 5.65
C PHE A 34 -0.08 4.65 5.03
N ALA A 35 0.94 3.91 5.47
CA ALA A 35 1.20 2.55 5.00
C ALA A 35 0.06 1.60 5.40
N ASP A 36 -0.38 1.65 6.65
CA ASP A 36 -1.50 0.85 7.17
C ASP A 36 -2.78 1.12 6.36
N GLU A 37 -3.12 2.40 6.15
CA GLU A 37 -4.29 2.76 5.33
C GLU A 37 -4.16 2.30 3.87
N LEU A 38 -2.96 2.34 3.28
CA LEU A 38 -2.74 1.90 1.90
C LEU A 38 -2.76 0.38 1.74
N ASN A 39 -2.29 -0.34 2.76
CA ASN A 39 -2.20 -1.80 2.80
C ASN A 39 -3.53 -2.44 3.19
N GLY A 40 -4.32 -1.80 4.05
CA GLY A 40 -5.69 -2.21 4.38
C GLY A 40 -6.74 -1.81 3.34
N ARG A 41 -6.35 -1.16 2.23
CA ARG A 41 -7.29 -0.68 1.21
C ARG A 41 -7.67 -1.78 0.21
N PRO A 42 -8.96 -2.16 0.08
CA PRO A 42 -9.45 -3.08 -0.94
C PRO A 42 -9.08 -2.63 -2.36
N ARG A 43 -8.51 -3.53 -3.19
CA ARG A 43 -8.12 -3.18 -4.56
C ARG A 43 -8.90 -4.03 -5.57
N ARG A 44 -9.59 -3.39 -6.50
CA ARG A 44 -10.30 -4.09 -7.61
C ARG A 44 -9.43 -5.08 -8.40
N ARG A 45 -8.14 -4.79 -8.60
CA ARG A 45 -7.21 -5.70 -9.31
C ARG A 45 -6.86 -6.95 -8.49
N LEU A 46 -7.05 -6.89 -7.18
CA LEU A 46 -6.86 -7.99 -6.23
C LEU A 46 -8.22 -8.65 -5.89
N GLY A 47 -9.22 -8.55 -6.76
CA GLY A 47 -10.56 -9.09 -6.45
C GLY A 47 -11.23 -8.42 -5.26
N TYR A 48 -10.90 -7.17 -4.96
CA TYR A 48 -11.32 -6.43 -3.75
C TYR A 48 -10.73 -6.94 -2.44
N GLN A 49 -9.73 -7.81 -2.47
CA GLN A 49 -8.89 -8.09 -1.31
C GLN A 49 -7.93 -6.93 -1.05
N THR A 50 -7.45 -6.87 0.19
CA THR A 50 -6.41 -5.94 0.61
C THR A 50 -5.02 -6.55 0.37
N PRO A 51 -4.01 -5.71 0.10
CA PRO A 51 -2.61 -6.14 0.07
C PRO A 51 -2.15 -6.85 1.34
N GLU A 52 -2.60 -6.39 2.50
CA GLU A 52 -2.27 -6.95 3.80
C GLU A 52 -2.77 -8.40 3.89
N GLU A 53 -4.05 -8.65 3.61
CA GLU A 53 -4.63 -10.01 3.60
C GLU A 53 -3.88 -10.98 2.66
N LEU A 54 -3.50 -10.51 1.47
CA LEU A 54 -2.78 -11.35 0.52
C LEU A 54 -1.34 -11.62 0.95
N PHE A 55 -0.71 -10.66 1.63
CA PHE A 55 0.63 -10.82 2.15
C PHE A 55 0.64 -11.79 3.34
N ASP A 56 -0.32 -11.67 4.25
CA ASP A 56 -0.48 -12.59 5.38
C ASP A 56 -0.74 -14.02 4.90
N ALA A 57 -1.66 -14.20 3.94
CA ALA A 57 -1.92 -15.52 3.35
C ALA A 57 -0.68 -16.13 2.66
N PHE A 58 0.18 -15.29 2.08
CA PHE A 58 1.45 -15.74 1.51
C PHE A 58 2.44 -16.16 2.59
N LEU A 59 2.55 -15.40 3.69
CA LEU A 59 3.40 -15.76 4.83
C LEU A 59 2.94 -17.07 5.48
N ASP A 60 1.63 -17.26 5.66
CA ASP A 60 1.06 -18.51 6.18
C ASP A 60 1.51 -19.71 5.34
N GLY A 61 1.51 -19.56 4.01
CA GLY A 61 1.99 -20.60 3.10
C GLY A 61 3.50 -20.88 3.22
N ILE A 62 4.31 -19.87 3.54
CA ILE A 62 5.76 -20.05 3.77
C ILE A 62 6.00 -20.78 5.10
N TYR A 63 5.31 -20.38 6.17
CA TYR A 63 5.54 -20.92 7.52
C TYR A 63 4.86 -22.27 7.76
N ALA A 64 3.89 -22.66 6.93
CA ALA A 64 3.27 -23.99 6.95
C ALA A 64 4.07 -25.07 6.19
N ALA A 65 5.15 -24.70 5.51
CA ALA A 65 6.05 -25.60 4.77
C ALA A 65 7.30 -25.96 5.58
#